data_AF-A0A849R972-F1
#
_entry.id   AF-A0A849R972-F1
#
_cell.length_a   1.000
_cell.length_b   1.000
_cell.length_c   1.000
_cell.angle_alpha   90.00
_cell.angle_beta   90.00
_cell.angle_gamma   90.00
#
_symmetry.space_group_name_H-M   'P 1'
#
loop_
_entity.id
_entity.type
_entity.pdbx_description
1 polymer ?
#
loop_
_entity_poly.entity_id
_entity_poly.type
_entity_poly.pdbx_seq_one_letter_code
_entity_poly.pdbx_strand_id
1 'polypeptide(L)'
;MKFKYNLIFVILLFFSVFVSFFHGVSGAEMTALQKYNISMVDTFLADYVDIGIKLLSSNIQILSSGSNILLNASNGTINAGLFVGALTGSESGASIGTNTEHQFRLFTNGTDKLTIDTDGNVGIGTTNSGSAKLNVSGNVSVTGTGNGIIFPDASIQTTAASAGGIPTGVIVMWHGLIADIPAGWALCNGTSGTPDLRAKFVRGASGEAGTTGGADEHTLTIDEMPSHRHGYALTSGSNKVGAFELTNTGWTRAYTDYAGGGQSHNNMPEYYEVIFIMKL
;
A
#
# COMPACT_ATOMS: atom_id res chain seq x y z
N MET A 1 86.70 -15.80 62.89
CA MET A 1 85.69 -14.86 63.43
C MET A 1 84.95 -14.17 62.29
N LYS A 2 84.01 -14.87 61.66
CA LYS A 2 83.16 -14.36 60.58
C LYS A 2 81.84 -15.13 60.73
N PHE A 3 80.77 -14.47 61.16
CA PHE A 3 79.34 -14.89 61.09
C PHE A 3 78.49 -14.08 62.10
N LYS A 4 78.57 -12.74 62.08
CA LYS A 4 77.66 -11.88 62.88
C LYS A 4 76.99 -10.72 62.14
N TYR A 5 77.13 -10.62 60.82
CA TYR A 5 76.55 -9.49 60.04
C TYR A 5 75.50 -9.88 59.00
N ASN A 6 74.99 -11.12 58.99
CA ASN A 6 73.97 -11.56 58.02
C ASN A 6 72.53 -11.68 58.56
N LEU A 7 72.28 -11.41 59.85
CA LEU A 7 70.91 -11.42 60.39
C LEU A 7 70.26 -10.03 60.41
N ILE A 8 71.07 -8.96 60.43
CA ILE A 8 70.58 -7.57 60.43
C ILE A 8 70.21 -7.07 59.02
N PHE A 9 70.82 -7.62 57.96
CA PHE A 9 70.48 -7.24 56.58
C PHE A 9 69.19 -7.89 56.06
N VAL A 10 68.81 -9.06 56.59
CA VAL A 10 67.55 -9.74 56.25
C VAL A 10 66.36 -9.14 57.01
N ILE A 11 66.59 -8.59 58.21
CA ILE A 11 65.54 -7.90 58.99
C ILE A 11 65.26 -6.49 58.43
N LEU A 12 66.24 -5.79 57.85
CA LEU A 12 66.05 -4.48 57.22
C LEU A 12 65.36 -4.54 55.84
N LEU A 13 65.47 -5.65 55.11
CA LEU A 13 64.71 -5.86 53.86
C LEU A 13 63.25 -6.28 54.10
N PHE A 14 62.93 -6.88 55.24
CA PHE A 14 61.53 -7.12 55.63
C PHE A 14 60.85 -5.91 56.27
N PHE A 15 61.61 -4.94 56.80
CA PHE A 15 61.04 -3.70 57.35
C PHE A 15 60.66 -2.67 56.26
N SER A 16 61.24 -2.77 55.07
CA SER A 16 60.88 -1.94 53.91
C SER A 16 59.58 -2.35 53.22
N VAL A 17 59.03 -3.53 53.54
CA VAL A 17 57.79 -4.06 52.93
C VAL A 17 56.64 -4.08 53.95
N PHE A 18 56.86 -3.70 55.21
CA PHE A 18 55.84 -3.71 56.27
C PHE A 18 55.51 -2.32 56.86
N VAL A 19 56.22 -1.24 56.47
CA VAL A 19 55.99 0.13 56.95
C VAL A 19 55.26 1.01 55.91
N SER A 20 54.40 0.39 55.09
CA SER A 20 53.40 1.13 54.29
C SER A 20 51.98 1.00 54.86
N PHE A 21 51.81 0.32 56.00
CA PHE A 21 50.46 0.02 56.53
C PHE A 21 50.00 0.89 57.70
N PHE A 22 50.87 1.65 58.36
CA PHE A 22 50.49 2.66 59.34
C PHE A 22 51.67 3.62 59.43
N HIS A 23 51.54 4.85 58.94
CA HIS A 23 52.05 6.11 59.50
C HIS A 23 51.58 7.23 58.57
N GLY A 24 50.97 8.25 59.16
CA GLY A 24 50.22 9.29 58.46
C GLY A 24 51.01 9.94 57.34
N VAL A 25 50.43 9.87 56.14
CA VAL A 25 50.83 10.69 54.99
C VAL A 25 50.68 12.15 55.43
N SER A 26 51.79 12.89 55.46
CA SER A 26 51.75 14.30 55.84
C SER A 26 50.86 15.06 54.85
N GLY A 27 50.05 15.99 55.37
CA GLY A 27 48.97 16.64 54.61
C GLY A 27 49.40 17.43 53.36
N ALA A 28 50.69 17.54 53.06
CA ALA A 28 51.22 18.18 51.86
C ALA A 28 51.37 17.22 50.66
N GLU A 29 51.56 15.91 50.87
CA GLU A 29 51.69 14.93 49.76
C GLU A 29 50.34 14.38 49.28
N MET A 30 49.28 14.50 50.08
CA MET A 30 47.90 14.19 49.68
C MET A 30 47.32 15.21 48.69
N THR A 31 47.86 16.44 48.66
CA THR A 31 47.37 17.54 47.79
C THR A 31 47.81 17.41 46.32
N ALA A 32 48.78 16.57 45.99
CA ALA A 32 49.15 16.28 44.60
C ALA A 32 48.32 15.15 43.98
N LEU A 33 47.76 14.25 44.81
CA LEU A 33 46.99 13.08 44.38
C LEU A 33 45.46 13.30 44.43
N GLN A 34 44.95 14.21 45.27
CA GLN A 34 43.53 14.61 45.26
C GLN A 34 43.11 15.41 44.00
N LYS A 35 44.05 15.97 43.24
CA LYS A 35 43.73 16.67 41.98
C LYS A 35 43.26 15.72 40.87
N TYR A 36 43.62 14.43 40.96
CA TYR A 36 43.34 13.44 39.91
C TYR A 36 42.45 12.26 40.31
N ASN A 37 42.13 12.03 41.59
CA ASN A 37 41.11 11.08 42.05
C ASN A 37 41.10 9.72 41.30
N ILE A 38 42.30 9.17 41.05
CA ILE A 38 42.46 7.79 40.57
C ILE A 38 42.57 6.92 41.82
N SER A 39 41.53 6.16 42.14
CA SER A 39 41.58 5.09 43.14
C SER A 39 41.92 3.79 42.41
N MET A 40 43.20 3.40 42.41
CA MET A 40 43.57 2.01 42.09
C MET A 40 43.50 1.22 43.38
N VAL A 41 42.37 0.55 43.62
CA VAL A 41 42.33 -0.55 44.58
C VAL A 41 42.85 -1.78 43.82
N ASP A 42 44.16 -1.98 43.89
CA ASP A 42 44.75 -3.28 43.54
C ASP A 42 44.43 -4.25 44.68
N THR A 43 43.30 -4.96 44.56
CA THR A 43 43.08 -6.17 45.34
C THR A 43 43.20 -7.34 44.39
N PHE A 44 44.36 -7.98 44.43
CA PHE A 44 44.71 -9.20 43.72
C PHE A 44 43.96 -10.41 44.31
N LEU A 45 42.63 -10.44 44.23
CA LEU A 45 41.80 -11.62 44.48
C LEU A 45 40.57 -11.59 43.55
N ALA A 46 40.61 -12.43 42.51
CA ALA A 46 39.49 -12.93 41.71
C ALA A 46 38.32 -11.96 41.36
N ASP A 47 38.36 -11.51 40.10
CA ASP A 47 37.24 -11.43 39.16
C ASP A 47 36.36 -10.17 38.99
N TYR A 48 36.51 -9.07 39.74
CA TYR A 48 35.86 -7.80 39.34
C TYR A 48 36.71 -6.56 39.67
N VAL A 49 36.99 -5.72 38.67
CA VAL A 49 37.59 -4.38 38.85
C VAL A 49 36.45 -3.37 39.07
N ASP A 50 36.38 -2.80 40.26
CA ASP A 50 35.56 -1.62 40.54
C ASP A 50 36.18 -0.39 39.86
N ILE A 51 35.52 0.16 38.84
CA ILE A 51 35.92 1.44 38.22
C ILE A 51 35.19 2.58 38.93
N GLY A 52 35.96 3.38 39.68
CA GLY A 52 35.48 4.61 40.31
C GLY A 52 34.96 5.63 39.29
N ILE A 53 33.68 5.99 39.39
CA ILE A 53 33.05 7.05 38.59
C ILE A 53 33.30 8.40 39.26
N LYS A 54 34.05 9.29 38.59
CA LYS A 54 34.21 10.70 39.01
C LYS A 54 33.04 11.54 38.49
N LEU A 55 32.05 11.82 39.33
CA LEU A 55 30.97 12.77 39.03
C LEU A 55 31.50 14.21 39.17
N LEU A 56 31.89 14.83 38.06
CA LEU A 56 32.21 16.26 37.98
C LEU A 56 31.02 17.11 37.48
N SER A 57 29.91 16.46 37.13
CA SER A 57 28.70 17.10 36.60
C SER A 57 27.46 16.38 37.12
N SER A 58 26.27 16.93 36.90
CA SER A 58 24.98 16.27 37.19
C SER A 58 24.79 14.93 36.45
N ASN A 59 25.73 14.53 35.58
CA ASN A 59 25.67 13.33 34.76
C ASN A 59 26.92 12.44 34.95
N ILE A 60 26.74 11.13 34.81
CA ILE A 60 27.82 10.16 34.66
C ILE A 60 28.39 10.30 33.24
N GLN A 61 29.70 10.54 33.12
CA GLN A 61 30.39 10.67 31.83
C GLN A 61 31.46 9.58 31.70
N ILE A 62 31.55 8.99 30.50
CA ILE A 62 32.58 8.03 30.13
C ILE A 62 33.28 8.60 28.90
N LEU A 63 34.53 9.03 29.10
CA LEU A 63 35.34 9.75 28.13
C LEU A 63 36.63 8.96 27.91
N SER A 64 37.01 8.76 26.66
CA SER A 64 38.29 8.16 26.27
C SER A 64 38.97 9.09 25.26
N SER A 65 40.28 9.23 25.37
CA SER A 65 41.10 9.88 24.33
C SER A 65 41.52 8.92 23.22
N GLY A 66 41.19 7.62 23.36
CA GLY A 66 41.40 6.61 22.32
C GLY A 66 40.27 6.58 21.29
N SER A 67 40.46 5.83 20.21
CA SER A 67 39.52 5.80 19.08
C SER A 67 38.15 5.21 19.40
N ASN A 68 38.03 4.44 20.51
CA ASN A 68 36.79 3.77 20.89
C ASN A 68 36.43 4.00 22.36
N ILE A 69 35.12 4.11 22.65
CA ILE A 69 34.52 3.99 23.99
C ILE A 69 33.53 2.81 23.95
N LEU A 70 33.66 1.86 24.88
CA LEU A 70 32.82 0.66 24.93
C LEU A 70 32.18 0.49 26.31
N LEU A 71 30.85 0.39 26.36
CA LEU A 71 30.11 -0.12 27.50
C LEU A 71 29.52 -1.48 27.12
N ASN A 72 30.14 -2.54 27.61
CA ASN A 72 29.75 -3.91 27.30
C ASN A 72 28.96 -4.51 28.47
N ALA A 73 27.79 -5.05 28.18
CA ALA A 73 27.06 -5.96 29.04
C ALA A 73 27.09 -7.35 28.41
N SER A 74 27.63 -8.33 29.14
CA SER A 74 27.70 -9.72 28.70
C SER A 74 27.26 -10.67 29.80
N ASN A 75 26.55 -11.73 29.42
CA ASN A 75 26.24 -12.87 30.29
C ASN A 75 27.04 -14.14 29.92
N GLY A 76 28.10 -13.98 29.10
CA GLY A 76 28.89 -15.09 28.56
C GLY A 76 28.36 -15.68 27.25
N THR A 77 27.12 -15.37 26.86
CA THR A 77 26.50 -15.82 25.61
C THR A 77 26.15 -14.65 24.68
N ILE A 78 25.56 -13.60 25.23
CA ILE A 78 25.18 -12.39 24.51
C ILE A 78 26.16 -11.30 24.91
N ASN A 79 26.73 -10.61 23.92
CA ASN A 79 27.50 -9.38 24.13
C ASN A 79 26.71 -8.24 23.48
N ALA A 80 26.31 -7.27 24.29
CA ALA A 80 25.59 -6.09 23.85
C ALA A 80 26.17 -4.84 24.49
N GLY A 81 26.06 -3.70 23.83
CA GLY A 81 26.67 -2.51 24.38
C GLY A 81 26.38 -1.23 23.64
N LEU A 82 26.87 -0.15 24.24
CA LEU A 82 27.05 1.14 23.59
C LEU A 82 28.50 1.25 23.13
N PHE A 83 28.67 1.60 21.87
CA PHE A 83 29.97 1.76 21.23
C PHE A 83 30.05 3.14 20.57
N VAL A 84 31.18 3.84 20.76
CA VAL A 84 31.52 5.04 20.02
C VAL A 84 32.83 4.76 19.29
N GLY A 85 32.82 4.81 17.96
CA GLY A 85 33.93 4.41 17.10
C GLY A 85 33.42 3.92 15.73
N ALA A 86 34.26 3.25 14.95
CA ALA A 86 33.84 2.61 13.70
C ALA A 86 33.60 1.10 13.90
N LEU A 87 32.40 0.61 13.54
CA LEU A 87 32.17 -0.82 13.35
C LEU A 87 32.80 -1.26 12.01
N THR A 88 33.07 -2.56 11.86
CA THR A 88 33.59 -3.09 10.59
C THR A 88 32.67 -2.75 9.42
N GLY A 89 33.19 -2.04 8.42
CA GLY A 89 32.43 -1.62 7.24
C GLY A 89 31.51 -0.40 7.47
N SER A 90 31.62 0.29 8.60
CA SER A 90 30.85 1.49 8.92
C SER A 90 31.76 2.70 9.16
N GLU A 91 31.22 3.90 8.95
CA GLU A 91 31.88 5.14 9.37
C GLU A 91 31.91 5.24 10.91
N SER A 92 32.82 6.08 11.44
CA SER A 92 32.86 6.33 12.88
C SER A 92 31.57 7.01 13.37
N GLY A 93 30.93 6.44 14.39
CA GLY A 93 29.70 6.94 14.96
C GLY A 93 29.44 6.38 16.36
N ALA A 94 28.25 6.64 16.90
CA ALA A 94 27.76 6.00 18.10
C ALA A 94 26.75 4.91 17.71
N SER A 95 26.91 3.70 18.22
CA SER A 95 26.04 2.57 17.95
C SER A 95 25.64 1.86 19.24
N ILE A 96 24.44 1.28 19.22
CA ILE A 96 23.95 0.38 20.25
C ILE A 96 23.48 -0.90 19.57
N GLY A 97 23.77 -2.04 20.16
CA GLY A 97 23.39 -3.31 19.55
C GLY A 97 24.02 -4.52 20.23
N THR A 98 23.95 -5.64 19.53
CA THR A 98 24.59 -6.91 19.87
C THR A 98 25.81 -7.12 18.94
N ASN A 99 26.92 -7.61 19.50
CA ASN A 99 28.11 -8.03 18.72
C ASN A 99 28.16 -9.55 18.49
N THR A 100 27.09 -10.23 18.88
CA THR A 100 26.85 -11.66 18.71
C THR A 100 25.61 -11.85 17.85
N GLU A 101 25.41 -13.04 17.28
CA GLU A 101 24.24 -13.41 16.47
C GLU A 101 22.98 -13.55 17.34
N HIS A 102 22.54 -12.43 17.93
CA HIS A 102 21.36 -12.31 18.76
C HIS A 102 20.63 -11.02 18.43
N GLN A 103 19.32 -11.01 18.66
CA GLN A 103 18.47 -9.86 18.34
C GLN A 103 18.78 -8.65 19.24
N PHE A 104 18.75 -7.45 18.66
CA PHE A 104 18.67 -6.20 19.42
C PHE A 104 17.21 -5.76 19.53
N ARG A 105 16.77 -5.35 20.73
CA ARG A 105 15.34 -5.14 21.00
C ARG A 105 15.10 -3.89 21.83
N LEU A 106 14.06 -3.14 21.46
CA LEU A 106 13.43 -2.13 22.29
C LEU A 106 12.09 -2.67 22.75
N PHE A 107 11.92 -2.82 24.06
CA PHE A 107 10.73 -3.42 24.66
C PHE A 107 10.12 -2.49 25.69
N THR A 108 8.81 -2.58 25.85
CA THR A 108 8.07 -1.96 26.96
C THR A 108 7.01 -2.92 27.44
N ASN A 109 6.70 -2.88 28.74
CA ASN A 109 5.74 -3.81 29.36
C ASN A 109 6.05 -5.29 29.05
N GLY A 110 7.35 -5.66 29.06
CA GLY A 110 7.80 -7.04 28.81
C GLY A 110 7.60 -7.56 27.38
N THR A 111 7.27 -6.70 26.41
CA THR A 111 7.04 -7.10 25.01
C THR A 111 7.87 -6.26 24.05
N ASP A 112 8.39 -6.90 23.02
CA ASP A 112 9.19 -6.25 22.00
C ASP A 112 8.33 -5.28 21.16
N LYS A 113 8.82 -4.06 20.98
CA LYS A 113 8.19 -3.00 20.19
C LYS A 113 8.96 -2.75 18.90
N LEU A 114 10.29 -2.80 18.97
CA LEU A 114 11.19 -2.84 17.83
C LEU A 114 12.18 -3.98 18.05
N THR A 115 12.36 -4.80 17.02
CA THR A 115 13.34 -5.88 17.00
C THR A 115 14.20 -5.73 15.76
N ILE A 116 15.51 -5.81 15.91
CA ILE A 116 16.44 -6.08 14.81
C ILE A 116 16.85 -7.53 14.98
N ASP A 117 16.50 -8.38 14.04
CA ASP A 117 16.84 -9.79 14.10
C ASP A 117 18.29 -10.07 13.68
N THR A 118 18.68 -11.35 13.72
CA THR A 118 20.04 -11.79 13.37
C THR A 118 20.37 -11.63 11.88
N ASP A 119 19.35 -11.54 11.02
CA ASP A 119 19.50 -11.28 9.58
C ASP A 119 19.52 -9.77 9.25
N GLY A 120 19.44 -8.93 10.29
CA GLY A 120 19.40 -7.48 10.20
C GLY A 120 18.08 -6.91 9.69
N ASN A 121 16.98 -7.66 9.77
CA ASN A 121 15.65 -7.18 9.44
C ASN A 121 14.98 -6.53 10.66
N VAL A 122 14.27 -5.44 10.41
CA VAL A 122 13.58 -4.66 11.45
C VAL A 122 12.12 -5.09 11.54
N GLY A 123 11.71 -5.52 12.72
CA GLY A 123 10.32 -5.79 13.09
C GLY A 123 9.77 -4.68 13.98
N ILE A 124 8.59 -4.15 13.67
CA ILE A 124 7.85 -3.20 14.51
C ILE A 124 6.56 -3.87 14.99
N GLY A 125 6.39 -3.98 16.31
CA GLY A 125 5.26 -4.68 16.92
C GLY A 125 5.28 -6.20 16.75
N THR A 126 6.43 -6.78 16.38
CA THR A 126 6.64 -8.22 16.20
C THR A 126 8.01 -8.64 16.72
N THR A 127 8.10 -9.88 17.22
CA THR A 127 9.38 -10.53 17.60
C THR A 127 10.03 -11.27 16.44
N ASN A 128 9.25 -11.55 15.38
CA ASN A 128 9.70 -12.15 14.14
C ASN A 128 9.58 -11.11 13.03
N SER A 129 10.71 -10.56 12.60
CA SER A 129 10.79 -9.56 11.54
C SER A 129 10.48 -10.14 10.15
N GLY A 130 10.35 -11.47 10.00
CA GLY A 130 10.04 -12.14 8.75
C GLY A 130 11.19 -12.03 7.73
N SER A 131 10.86 -12.18 6.44
CA SER A 131 11.83 -12.11 5.34
C SER A 131 12.04 -10.70 4.78
N ALA A 132 11.18 -9.74 5.14
CA ALA A 132 11.27 -8.36 4.66
C ALA A 132 12.22 -7.55 5.53
N LYS A 133 12.95 -6.60 4.93
CA LYS A 133 13.86 -5.71 5.67
C LYS A 133 13.16 -4.86 6.73
N LEU A 134 11.90 -4.50 6.50
CA LEU A 134 11.03 -3.86 7.46
C LEU A 134 9.67 -4.57 7.46
N ASN A 135 9.27 -5.11 8.61
CA ASN A 135 7.97 -5.75 8.83
C ASN A 135 7.23 -5.07 9.98
N VAL A 136 6.01 -4.62 9.74
CA VAL A 136 5.17 -3.95 10.74
C VAL A 136 3.94 -4.79 11.01
N SER A 137 3.79 -5.27 12.25
CA SER A 137 2.59 -5.96 12.70
C SER A 137 1.51 -4.93 13.08
N GLY A 138 0.91 -4.33 12.06
CA GLY A 138 -0.12 -3.30 12.23
C GLY A 138 -0.12 -2.27 11.10
N ASN A 139 -0.88 -1.20 11.29
CA ASN A 139 -0.97 -0.11 10.33
C ASN A 139 0.26 0.79 10.39
N VAL A 140 0.71 1.27 9.23
CA VAL A 140 1.74 2.30 9.11
C VAL A 140 1.07 3.63 8.76
N SER A 141 1.28 4.66 9.59
CA SER A 141 0.80 6.01 9.30
C SER A 141 1.93 6.86 8.74
N VAL A 142 1.80 7.29 7.49
CA VAL A 142 2.73 8.23 6.83
C VAL A 142 1.97 9.56 6.68
N THR A 143 2.38 10.56 7.46
CA THR A 143 1.70 11.87 7.53
C THR A 143 2.60 12.99 7.00
N GLY A 144 2.01 14.12 6.61
CA GLY A 144 2.72 15.27 6.03
C GLY A 144 2.59 15.34 4.51
N THR A 145 2.42 16.56 3.98
CA THR A 145 2.25 16.79 2.54
C THR A 145 3.48 16.32 1.75
N GLY A 146 3.27 15.44 0.77
CA GLY A 146 4.34 14.90 -0.07
C GLY A 146 5.06 13.67 0.50
N ASN A 147 4.71 13.24 1.71
CA ASN A 147 5.29 12.02 2.28
C ASN A 147 4.60 10.77 1.71
N GLY A 148 5.37 9.70 1.52
CA GLY A 148 4.88 8.46 0.93
C GLY A 148 5.94 7.36 0.95
N ILE A 149 5.63 6.24 0.31
CA ILE A 149 6.58 5.15 0.10
C ILE A 149 7.39 5.47 -1.17
N ILE A 150 8.72 5.50 -1.04
CA ILE A 150 9.65 5.70 -2.15
C ILE A 150 10.02 4.33 -2.74
N PHE A 151 9.96 4.20 -4.07
CA PHE A 151 10.36 2.99 -4.78
C PHE A 151 11.75 3.12 -5.40
N PRO A 152 12.38 2.00 -5.85
CA PRO A 152 13.71 2.02 -6.48
C PRO A 152 13.82 2.88 -7.75
N ASP A 153 12.69 3.20 -8.41
CA ASP A 153 12.62 4.12 -9.55
C ASP A 153 12.47 5.60 -9.13
N ALA A 154 12.62 5.89 -7.83
CA ALA A 154 12.43 7.18 -7.20
C ALA A 154 10.99 7.73 -7.22
N SER A 155 10.01 6.97 -7.71
CA SER A 155 8.60 7.36 -7.59
C SER A 155 8.14 7.30 -6.14
N ILE A 156 7.21 8.20 -5.77
CA ILE A 156 6.66 8.30 -4.41
C ILE A 156 5.17 8.01 -4.44
N GLN A 157 4.75 6.93 -3.77
CA GLN A 157 3.34 6.67 -3.53
C GLN A 157 2.85 7.49 -2.34
N THR A 158 2.27 8.66 -2.64
CA THR A 158 1.68 9.58 -1.66
C THR A 158 0.20 9.30 -1.37
N THR A 159 -0.45 8.45 -2.18
CA THR A 159 -1.82 7.97 -2.01
C THR A 159 -1.92 6.52 -2.46
N ALA A 160 -2.95 5.79 -2.01
CA ALA A 160 -3.24 4.47 -2.55
C ALA A 160 -3.37 4.54 -4.08
N ALA A 161 -2.76 3.59 -4.78
CA ALA A 161 -2.95 3.50 -6.22
C ALA A 161 -4.44 3.22 -6.49
N SER A 162 -5.11 4.09 -7.24
CA SER A 162 -6.40 3.72 -7.80
C SER A 162 -6.13 2.60 -8.80
N ALA A 163 -6.45 1.36 -8.43
CA ALA A 163 -6.49 0.26 -9.41
C ALA A 163 -7.32 0.76 -10.60
N GLY A 164 -6.74 0.76 -11.80
CA GLY A 164 -7.32 1.40 -13.00
C GLY A 164 -8.82 1.15 -13.10
N GLY A 165 -9.59 2.13 -12.63
CA GLY A 165 -11.03 2.01 -12.52
C GLY A 165 -11.67 2.06 -13.88
N ILE A 166 -12.90 1.56 -13.99
CA ILE A 166 -13.72 1.85 -15.17
C ILE A 166 -13.90 3.37 -15.24
N PRO A 167 -13.55 4.04 -16.35
CA PRO A 167 -13.72 5.49 -16.48
C PRO A 167 -15.18 5.93 -16.35
N THR A 168 -15.41 7.13 -15.84
CA THR A 168 -16.73 7.79 -15.87
C THR A 168 -17.25 7.87 -17.31
N GLY A 169 -18.54 7.60 -17.50
CA GLY A 169 -19.20 7.61 -18.81
C GLY A 169 -19.26 6.24 -19.51
N VAL A 170 -18.54 5.22 -19.02
CA VAL A 170 -18.68 3.86 -19.54
C VAL A 170 -20.06 3.31 -19.20
N ILE A 171 -20.74 2.77 -20.22
CA ILE A 171 -22.05 2.12 -20.11
C ILE A 171 -21.86 0.61 -20.18
N VAL A 172 -22.50 -0.11 -19.26
CA VAL A 172 -22.50 -1.58 -19.22
C VAL A 172 -23.92 -2.11 -19.12
N MET A 173 -24.10 -3.37 -19.51
CA MET A 173 -25.35 -4.11 -19.29
C MET A 173 -25.39 -4.65 -17.85
N TRP A 174 -26.53 -4.49 -17.20
CA TRP A 174 -26.82 -4.89 -15.83
C TRP A 174 -28.08 -5.76 -15.81
N HIS A 175 -27.96 -6.96 -15.24
CA HIS A 175 -29.07 -7.92 -15.18
C HIS A 175 -29.78 -7.93 -13.81
N GLY A 176 -29.29 -7.16 -12.83
CA GLY A 176 -29.84 -7.10 -11.48
C GLY A 176 -31.01 -6.13 -11.35
N LEU A 177 -31.49 -5.90 -10.13
CA LEU A 177 -32.57 -4.95 -9.89
C LEU A 177 -32.08 -3.50 -10.00
N ILE A 178 -32.98 -2.57 -10.34
CA ILE A 178 -32.69 -1.13 -10.34
C ILE A 178 -32.33 -0.65 -8.92
N ALA A 179 -32.96 -1.23 -7.89
CA ALA A 179 -32.68 -0.89 -6.49
C ALA A 179 -31.28 -1.30 -6.02
N ASP A 180 -30.65 -2.25 -6.71
CA ASP A 180 -29.34 -2.82 -6.35
C ASP A 180 -28.20 -2.31 -7.25
N ILE A 181 -28.42 -1.21 -7.98
CA ILE A 181 -27.35 -0.60 -8.77
C ILE A 181 -26.21 -0.20 -7.82
N PRO A 182 -24.97 -0.68 -8.04
CA PRO A 182 -23.86 -0.43 -7.13
C PRO A 182 -23.51 1.05 -7.00
N ALA A 183 -23.00 1.44 -5.84
CA ALA A 183 -22.51 2.79 -5.61
C ALA A 183 -21.45 3.17 -6.67
N GLY A 184 -21.54 4.40 -7.17
CA GLY A 184 -20.69 4.90 -8.26
C GLY A 184 -21.17 4.53 -9.66
N TRP A 185 -22.37 3.96 -9.81
CA TRP A 185 -23.07 3.75 -11.07
C TRP A 185 -24.44 4.41 -11.04
N ALA A 186 -24.97 4.77 -12.21
CA ALA A 186 -26.31 5.34 -12.37
C ALA A 186 -27.09 4.66 -13.49
N LEU A 187 -28.41 4.60 -13.35
CA LEU A 187 -29.31 4.12 -14.41
C LEU A 187 -29.24 5.06 -15.63
N CYS A 188 -29.17 4.49 -16.83
CA CYS A 188 -29.27 5.23 -18.09
C CYS A 188 -30.74 5.62 -18.38
N ASN A 189 -31.26 6.60 -17.65
CA ASN A 189 -32.64 7.10 -17.74
C ASN A 189 -32.73 8.60 -18.08
N GLY A 190 -31.64 9.23 -18.51
CA GLY A 190 -31.62 10.68 -18.81
C GLY A 190 -31.35 11.59 -17.61
N THR A 191 -31.16 11.03 -16.41
CA THR A 191 -30.86 11.79 -15.19
C THR A 191 -29.39 11.65 -14.80
N SER A 192 -28.87 12.51 -13.93
CA SER A 192 -27.48 12.43 -13.44
C SER A 192 -26.42 12.43 -14.55
N GLY A 193 -26.73 13.09 -15.69
CA GLY A 193 -25.84 13.14 -16.86
C GLY A 193 -25.78 11.86 -17.69
N THR A 194 -26.60 10.84 -17.40
CA THR A 194 -26.68 9.62 -18.21
C THR A 194 -27.58 9.82 -19.44
N PRO A 195 -27.36 9.11 -20.56
CA PRO A 195 -28.34 9.04 -21.64
C PRO A 195 -29.58 8.24 -21.20
N ASP A 196 -30.75 8.47 -21.83
CA ASP A 196 -31.93 7.62 -21.64
C ASP A 196 -31.91 6.47 -22.64
N LEU A 197 -31.57 5.27 -22.17
CA LEU A 197 -31.45 4.05 -22.98
C LEU A 197 -32.58 3.04 -22.71
N ARG A 198 -33.60 3.42 -21.94
CA ARG A 198 -34.76 2.56 -21.66
C ARG A 198 -35.53 2.31 -22.96
N ALA A 199 -35.86 1.04 -23.24
CA ALA A 199 -36.54 0.62 -24.45
C ALA A 199 -35.84 1.11 -25.74
N LYS A 200 -34.50 1.06 -25.78
CA LYS A 200 -33.71 1.41 -26.97
C LYS A 200 -32.76 0.29 -27.35
N PHE A 201 -32.67 0.02 -28.65
CA PHE A 201 -31.62 -0.79 -29.20
C PHE A 201 -30.35 0.05 -29.41
N VAL A 202 -29.21 -0.43 -28.91
CA VAL A 202 -27.94 0.31 -28.99
C VAL A 202 -27.27 0.06 -30.35
N ARG A 203 -26.90 1.15 -31.02
CA ARG A 203 -26.18 1.18 -32.30
C ARG A 203 -24.88 1.96 -32.12
N GLY A 204 -23.79 1.48 -32.72
CA GLY A 204 -22.53 2.24 -32.78
C GLY A 204 -22.72 3.59 -33.48
N ALA A 205 -22.26 4.67 -32.85
CA ALA A 205 -22.28 6.01 -33.43
C ALA A 205 -21.13 6.17 -34.44
N SER A 206 -21.38 6.91 -35.53
CA SER A 206 -20.34 7.30 -36.50
C SER A 206 -19.65 8.64 -36.13
N GLY A 207 -20.00 9.22 -34.99
CA GLY A 207 -19.54 10.50 -34.46
C GLY A 207 -19.93 10.60 -32.98
N GLU A 208 -20.40 11.76 -32.54
CA GLU A 208 -20.89 11.93 -31.17
C GLU A 208 -22.08 11.00 -30.85
N ALA A 209 -22.10 10.47 -29.63
CA ALA A 209 -23.18 9.62 -29.14
C ALA A 209 -24.44 10.45 -28.81
N GLY A 210 -25.62 9.81 -28.85
CA GLY A 210 -26.86 10.36 -28.31
C GLY A 210 -28.02 10.54 -29.31
N THR A 211 -27.79 10.37 -30.62
CA THR A 211 -28.89 10.40 -31.60
C THR A 211 -29.82 9.19 -31.44
N THR A 212 -31.13 9.40 -31.51
CA THR A 212 -32.16 8.34 -31.41
C THR A 212 -32.97 8.19 -32.70
N GLY A 213 -33.50 7.01 -32.96
CA GLY A 213 -34.40 6.72 -34.09
C GLY A 213 -34.95 5.29 -34.00
N GLY A 214 -35.66 4.86 -35.05
CA GLY A 214 -36.35 3.57 -35.10
C GLY A 214 -37.81 3.66 -34.64
N ALA A 215 -38.55 2.56 -34.83
CA ALA A 215 -39.94 2.42 -34.42
C ALA A 215 -40.21 0.95 -34.07
N ASP A 216 -41.01 0.74 -33.01
CA ASP A 216 -41.40 -0.60 -32.53
C ASP A 216 -42.38 -1.27 -33.50
N GLU A 217 -43.22 -0.48 -34.17
CA GLU A 217 -44.11 -0.93 -35.22
C GLU A 217 -43.96 -0.07 -36.49
N HIS A 218 -44.22 -0.67 -37.65
CA HIS A 218 -44.21 0.01 -38.95
C HIS A 218 -45.52 -0.23 -39.70
N THR A 219 -46.06 0.84 -40.29
CA THR A 219 -47.20 0.77 -41.22
C THR A 219 -46.71 1.08 -42.61
N LEU A 220 -46.93 0.18 -43.56
CA LEU A 220 -46.52 0.39 -44.95
C LEU A 220 -47.22 1.60 -45.57
N THR A 221 -46.43 2.46 -46.20
CA THR A 221 -46.90 3.61 -46.98
C THR A 221 -47.10 3.24 -48.44
N ILE A 222 -47.79 4.11 -49.20
CA ILE A 222 -47.98 3.91 -50.65
C ILE A 222 -46.64 3.85 -51.38
N ASP A 223 -45.66 4.65 -50.96
CA ASP A 223 -44.32 4.69 -51.55
C ASP A 223 -43.49 3.43 -51.26
N GLU A 224 -43.86 2.67 -50.23
CA GLU A 224 -43.22 1.41 -49.86
C GLU A 224 -43.87 0.19 -50.55
N MET A 225 -44.99 0.37 -51.27
CA MET A 225 -45.60 -0.70 -52.04
C MET A 225 -44.90 -0.88 -53.40
N PRO A 226 -44.47 -2.09 -53.77
CA PRO A 226 -43.92 -2.34 -55.09
C PRO A 226 -44.88 -1.94 -56.21
N SER A 227 -44.35 -1.37 -57.29
CA SER A 227 -45.11 -1.10 -58.51
C SER A 227 -45.77 -2.39 -59.02
N HIS A 228 -47.10 -2.39 -59.12
CA HIS A 228 -47.88 -3.52 -59.59
C HIS A 228 -48.93 -3.06 -60.62
N ARG A 229 -49.33 -3.96 -61.52
CA ARG A 229 -50.43 -3.74 -62.48
C ARG A 229 -51.23 -5.01 -62.66
N HIS A 230 -52.50 -4.85 -63.02
CA HIS A 230 -53.37 -5.96 -63.43
C HIS A 230 -53.67 -5.84 -64.92
N GLY A 231 -53.43 -6.92 -65.68
CA GLY A 231 -53.78 -6.99 -67.11
C GLY A 231 -55.12 -7.67 -67.29
N TYR A 232 -56.01 -7.06 -68.06
CA TYR A 232 -57.26 -7.67 -68.50
C TYR A 232 -57.22 -7.86 -70.02
N ALA A 233 -57.55 -9.06 -70.49
CA ALA A 233 -57.68 -9.35 -71.91
C ALA A 233 -59.16 -9.24 -72.32
N LEU A 234 -59.47 -8.38 -73.29
CA LEU A 234 -60.80 -8.28 -73.90
C LEU A 234 -60.77 -9.03 -75.23
N THR A 235 -61.68 -9.99 -75.45
CA THR A 235 -61.86 -10.64 -76.75
C THR A 235 -62.91 -9.89 -77.58
N SER A 236 -62.56 -9.54 -78.82
CA SER A 236 -63.46 -8.80 -79.71
C SER A 236 -64.71 -9.62 -80.03
N GLY A 237 -65.90 -9.06 -79.77
CA GLY A 237 -67.21 -9.67 -80.06
C GLY A 237 -67.96 -10.26 -78.86
N SER A 238 -67.37 -10.23 -77.66
CA SER A 238 -68.05 -10.68 -76.43
C SER A 238 -68.53 -9.49 -75.60
N ASN A 239 -69.85 -9.38 -75.36
CA ASN A 239 -70.45 -8.39 -74.44
C ASN A 239 -70.32 -8.79 -72.96
N LYS A 240 -69.51 -9.81 -72.64
CA LYS A 240 -69.29 -10.31 -71.29
C LYS A 240 -67.80 -10.57 -71.08
N VAL A 241 -67.16 -9.80 -70.20
CA VAL A 241 -65.79 -10.04 -69.73
C VAL A 241 -65.81 -9.97 -68.20
N GLY A 242 -65.75 -11.13 -67.54
CA GLY A 242 -66.01 -11.22 -66.10
C GLY A 242 -67.45 -10.81 -65.75
N ALA A 243 -67.77 -10.74 -64.46
CA ALA A 243 -69.11 -10.47 -63.90
C ALA A 243 -69.64 -9.03 -64.15
N PHE A 244 -69.30 -8.40 -65.27
CA PHE A 244 -69.68 -7.04 -65.63
C PHE A 244 -70.52 -7.04 -66.91
N GLU A 245 -71.81 -6.69 -66.79
CA GLU A 245 -72.77 -6.59 -67.90
C GLU A 245 -73.15 -5.12 -68.11
N LEU A 246 -72.66 -4.52 -69.20
CA LEU A 246 -73.01 -3.15 -69.61
C LEU A 246 -74.34 -3.20 -70.38
N THR A 247 -75.43 -2.75 -69.75
CA THR A 247 -76.76 -2.72 -70.38
C THR A 247 -77.13 -1.37 -71.00
N ASN A 248 -76.27 -0.35 -70.93
CA ASN A 248 -76.54 0.99 -71.48
C ASN A 248 -75.28 1.73 -71.97
N THR A 249 -75.43 2.64 -72.94
CA THR A 249 -74.37 3.37 -73.69
C THR A 249 -73.71 4.53 -72.91
N GLY A 250 -73.42 4.34 -71.61
CA GLY A 250 -72.75 5.35 -70.75
C GLY A 250 -71.55 4.79 -69.99
N TRP A 251 -70.54 5.63 -69.74
CA TRP A 251 -69.33 5.25 -68.97
C TRP A 251 -69.65 5.13 -67.47
N THR A 252 -69.46 3.94 -66.89
CA THR A 252 -69.57 3.70 -65.43
C THR A 252 -68.21 3.26 -64.88
N ARG A 253 -67.79 3.81 -63.72
CA ARG A 253 -66.56 3.40 -63.02
C ARG A 253 -66.87 2.25 -62.07
N ALA A 254 -66.12 1.15 -62.17
CA ALA A 254 -66.15 0.05 -61.23
C ALA A 254 -64.83 0.01 -60.46
N TYR A 255 -64.90 -0.20 -59.15
CA TYR A 255 -63.75 -0.39 -58.27
C TYR A 255 -63.81 -1.82 -57.72
N THR A 256 -62.65 -2.43 -57.49
CA THR A 256 -62.58 -3.57 -56.57
C THR A 256 -62.66 -3.06 -55.14
N ASP A 257 -63.14 -3.89 -54.21
CA ASP A 257 -63.02 -3.57 -52.79
C ASP A 257 -61.56 -3.46 -52.37
N TYR A 258 -61.31 -2.73 -51.29
CA TYR A 258 -60.00 -2.66 -50.67
C TYR A 258 -59.61 -4.05 -50.13
N ALA A 259 -58.42 -4.53 -50.50
CA ALA A 259 -57.80 -5.69 -49.88
C ALA A 259 -56.60 -5.22 -49.03
N GLY A 260 -56.51 -5.73 -47.80
CA GLY A 260 -55.55 -5.25 -46.80
C GLY A 260 -56.10 -4.09 -45.96
N GLY A 261 -55.66 -3.99 -44.70
CA GLY A 261 -56.18 -3.03 -43.71
C GLY A 261 -55.21 -1.93 -43.30
N GLY A 262 -54.03 -1.85 -43.93
CA GLY A 262 -52.99 -0.88 -43.57
C GLY A 262 -52.61 -0.91 -42.08
N GLN A 263 -52.70 -2.09 -41.44
CA GLN A 263 -52.37 -2.23 -40.03
C GLN A 263 -50.85 -2.22 -39.86
N SER A 264 -50.39 -1.65 -38.75
CA SER A 264 -48.99 -1.73 -38.36
C SER A 264 -48.61 -3.18 -38.08
N HIS A 265 -47.32 -3.49 -38.24
CA HIS A 265 -46.75 -4.76 -37.81
C HIS A 265 -45.56 -4.51 -36.89
N ASN A 266 -45.32 -5.46 -35.98
CA ASN A 266 -44.15 -5.45 -35.12
C ASN A 266 -42.87 -5.40 -35.97
N ASN A 267 -41.95 -4.51 -35.60
CA ASN A 267 -40.65 -4.32 -36.21
C ASN A 267 -39.51 -4.65 -35.23
N MET A 268 -39.84 -5.10 -34.01
CA MET A 268 -38.87 -5.56 -33.03
C MET A 268 -38.46 -7.02 -33.28
N PRO A 269 -37.16 -7.33 -33.39
CA PRO A 269 -36.65 -8.70 -33.31
C PRO A 269 -36.93 -9.34 -31.95
N GLU A 270 -36.74 -10.65 -31.84
CA GLU A 270 -36.72 -11.34 -30.54
C GLU A 270 -35.66 -10.70 -29.62
N TYR A 271 -36.03 -10.41 -28.37
CA TYR A 271 -35.18 -9.64 -27.45
C TYR A 271 -35.20 -10.18 -26.02
N TYR A 272 -34.15 -9.83 -25.27
CA TYR A 272 -34.02 -10.02 -23.83
C TYR A 272 -33.67 -8.69 -23.18
N GLU A 273 -34.37 -8.30 -22.12
CA GLU A 273 -34.18 -6.99 -21.49
C GLU A 273 -33.09 -7.04 -20.42
N VAL A 274 -32.10 -6.15 -20.58
CA VAL A 274 -31.11 -5.81 -19.56
C VAL A 274 -31.16 -4.30 -19.30
N ILE A 275 -30.78 -3.90 -18.10
CA ILE A 275 -30.69 -2.50 -17.71
C ILE A 275 -29.34 -1.95 -18.19
N PHE A 276 -29.33 -0.74 -18.72
CA PHE A 276 -28.07 -0.03 -18.95
C PHE A 276 -27.74 0.86 -17.75
N ILE A 277 -26.52 0.72 -17.22
CA ILE A 277 -25.98 1.58 -16.16
C ILE A 277 -24.67 2.23 -16.63
N MET A 278 -24.42 3.46 -16.18
CA MET A 278 -23.25 4.26 -16.52
C MET A 278 -22.40 4.52 -15.28
N LYS A 279 -21.07 4.38 -15.42
CA LYS A 279 -20.14 4.75 -14.35
C LYS A 279 -20.18 6.26 -14.14
N LEU A 280 -20.40 6.70 -12.90
CA LEU A 280 -20.29 8.08 -12.45
C LEU A 280 -18.84 8.46 -12.16
#